data_AF-A0A6G0UTX0-F1
#
_entry.id   AF-A0A6G0UTX0-F1
#
_cell.length_a   1.000
_cell.length_b   1.000
_cell.length_c   1.000
_cell.angle_alpha   90.00
_cell.angle_beta   90.00
_cell.angle_gamma   90.00
#
_symmetry.space_group_name_H-M   'P 1'
#
loop_
_entity.id
_entity.type
_entity.pdbx_description
1 polymer ?
#
loop_
_entity_poly.entity_id
_entity_poly.type
_entity_poly.pdbx_seq_one_letter_code
_entity_poly.pdbx_strand_id
1 'polypeptide(L)'
;MMDWSRFGHRPDSVKIILLFATILVLLSTSAAIYQPVGTGIIWTTGILALTSNLLSILILGTGLEHIFASHKYRTITWSLFEVLISLLYAILYFISIWICVHGANYGSTTAFGVAGFFCVINFFVYLYNFFLYIQIWMREMRVANEQMTPTFENAVSYGAP
;
A
#
# COMPACT_ATOMS: atom_id res chain seq x y z
N MET A 1 -9.75 19.62 11.22
CA MET A 1 -10.02 18.74 12.37
C MET A 1 -9.93 17.31 11.85
N MET A 2 -9.03 16.47 12.37
CA MET A 2 -8.87 15.08 11.90
C MET A 2 -10.05 14.23 12.37
N ASP A 3 -10.69 13.51 11.44
CA ASP A 3 -11.81 12.61 11.73
C ASP A 3 -11.29 11.18 11.97
N TRP A 4 -11.09 10.84 13.24
CA TRP A 4 -10.54 9.55 13.67
C TRP A 4 -11.51 8.37 13.51
N SER A 5 -12.80 8.64 13.28
CA SER A 5 -13.84 7.59 13.15
C SER A 5 -13.62 6.69 11.90
N ARG A 6 -12.91 7.21 10.90
CA ARG A 6 -12.63 6.52 9.63
C ARG A 6 -11.66 5.35 9.77
N PHE A 7 -10.71 5.41 10.69
CA PHE A 7 -9.73 4.33 10.92
C PHE A 7 -10.33 3.05 11.53
N GLY A 8 -11.59 3.08 11.95
CA GLY A 8 -12.34 1.88 12.35
C GLY A 8 -12.84 1.04 11.16
N HIS A 9 -12.83 1.60 9.94
CA HIS A 9 -13.31 0.93 8.74
C HIS A 9 -12.13 0.42 7.90
N ARG A 10 -12.28 -0.77 7.30
CA ARG A 10 -11.36 -1.24 6.27
C ARG A 10 -11.59 -0.39 5.02
N PRO A 11 -10.54 0.10 4.33
CA PRO A 11 -9.13 -0.34 4.38
C PRO A 11 -8.20 0.44 5.34
N ASP A 12 -8.65 1.52 5.97
CA ASP A 12 -7.76 2.48 6.66
C ASP A 12 -7.07 1.90 7.89
N SER A 13 -7.72 0.96 8.58
CA SER A 13 -7.13 0.25 9.72
C SER A 13 -5.85 -0.52 9.35
N VAL A 14 -5.73 -0.97 8.09
CA VAL A 14 -4.56 -1.74 7.60
C VAL A 14 -3.31 -0.85 7.55
N LYS A 15 -3.47 0.45 7.28
CA LYS A 15 -2.34 1.41 7.22
C LYS A 15 -1.69 1.63 8.58
N ILE A 16 -2.49 1.58 9.66
CA ILE A 16 -1.97 1.66 11.03
C ILE A 16 -1.14 0.41 11.36
N ILE A 17 -1.61 -0.77 10.96
CA ILE A 17 -0.88 -2.03 11.14
C ILE A 17 0.43 -2.01 10.35
N LEU A 18 0.39 -1.54 9.10
CA LEU A 18 1.60 -1.36 8.27
C LEU A 18 2.61 -0.42 8.90
N LEU A 19 2.16 0.72 9.43
CA LEU A 19 3.03 1.68 10.09
C LEU A 19 3.71 1.05 11.32
N PHE A 20 2.95 0.36 12.17
CA PHE A 20 3.51 -0.31 13.34
C PHE A 20 4.49 -1.42 12.97
N ALA A 21 4.13 -2.27 12.01
CA ALA A 21 5.00 -3.33 11.50
C ALA A 21 6.28 -2.78 10.86
N THR A 22 6.22 -1.63 10.19
CA THR A 22 7.39 -0.96 9.60
C THR A 22 8.35 -0.45 10.69
N ILE A 23 7.81 0.13 11.77
CA ILE A 23 8.62 0.57 12.92
C ILE A 23 9.34 -0.61 13.55
N LEU A 24 8.67 -1.76 13.71
CA LEU A 24 9.29 -2.97 14.27
C LEU A 24 10.43 -3.50 13.39
N VAL A 25 10.32 -3.41 12.06
CA VAL A 25 11.45 -3.73 11.15
C VAL A 25 12.63 -2.81 11.42
N LEU A 26 12.42 -1.48 11.49
CA LEU A 26 13.50 -0.53 11.71
C LEU A 26 14.16 -0.70 13.09
N LEU A 27 13.38 -0.95 14.13
CA LEU A 27 13.91 -1.20 15.48
C LEU A 27 14.72 -2.50 15.53
N SER A 28 14.22 -3.57 14.92
CA SER A 28 14.91 -4.86 14.91
C SER A 28 16.21 -4.85 14.10
N THR A 29 16.26 -4.15 12.96
CA THR A 29 17.50 -3.96 12.20
C THR A 29 18.49 -3.03 12.87
N SER A 30 18.01 -2.03 13.63
CA SER A 30 18.87 -1.12 14.42
C SER A 30 19.55 -1.83 15.59
N ALA A 31 18.94 -2.89 16.12
CA ALA A 31 19.48 -3.64 17.24
C ALA A 31 20.67 -4.55 16.87
N ALA A 32 20.96 -4.74 15.57
CA ALA A 32 22.07 -5.56 15.11
C ALA A 32 23.41 -4.82 15.28
N ILE A 33 24.35 -5.43 16.01
CA ILE A 33 25.70 -4.88 16.25
C ILE A 33 26.54 -4.90 14.97
N TYR A 34 26.35 -5.93 14.14
CA TYR A 34 27.04 -6.08 12.85
C TYR A 34 26.02 -5.97 11.71
N GLN A 35 26.30 -5.11 10.73
CA GLN A 35 25.43 -4.88 9.59
C GLN A 35 26.08 -5.47 8.32
N PRO A 36 25.63 -6.65 7.84
CA PRO A 36 26.12 -7.22 6.60
C PRO A 36 25.72 -6.36 5.40
N VAL A 37 26.43 -6.56 4.29
CA VAL A 37 26.16 -5.88 3.02
C VAL A 37 24.71 -6.15 2.59
N GLY A 38 23.99 -5.09 2.23
CA GLY A 38 22.57 -5.16 1.88
C GLY A 38 21.61 -4.68 2.99
N THR A 39 22.07 -4.55 4.23
CA THR A 39 21.25 -3.98 5.34
C THR A 39 20.73 -2.57 5.02
N GLY A 40 21.50 -1.81 4.23
CA GLY A 40 21.07 -0.50 3.73
C GLY A 40 19.77 -0.53 2.91
N ILE A 41 19.51 -1.60 2.16
CA ILE A 41 18.26 -1.76 1.38
C ILE A 41 17.06 -1.93 2.30
N ILE A 42 17.23 -2.66 3.41
CA ILE A 42 16.16 -2.86 4.40
C ILE A 42 15.84 -1.52 5.07
N TRP A 43 16.87 -0.73 5.40
CA TRP A 43 16.70 0.60 5.98
C TRP A 43 16.02 1.58 5.04
N THR A 44 16.47 1.68 3.79
CA THR A 44 15.86 2.59 2.82
C THR A 44 14.42 2.19 2.53
N THR A 45 14.14 0.88 2.39
CA THR A 45 12.78 0.36 2.24
C THR A 45 11.92 0.72 3.44
N GLY A 46 12.41 0.51 4.66
CA GLY A 46 11.68 0.83 5.89
C GLY A 46 11.40 2.33 6.05
N ILE A 47 12.35 3.20 5.73
CA ILE A 47 12.16 4.66 5.79
C ILE A 47 11.16 5.12 4.72
N LEU A 48 11.26 4.62 3.48
CA LEU A 48 10.32 4.93 2.42
C LEU A 48 8.91 4.42 2.76
N ALA A 49 8.79 3.19 3.26
CA ALA A 49 7.52 2.63 3.72
C ALA A 49 6.91 3.47 4.85
N LEU A 50 7.71 3.86 5.85
CA LEU A 50 7.25 4.68 6.96
C LEU A 50 6.77 6.07 6.51
N THR A 51 7.55 6.75 5.67
CA THR A 51 7.19 8.07 5.14
C THR A 51 5.95 8.02 4.26
N SER A 52 5.83 7.02 3.38
CA SER A 52 4.65 6.84 2.54
C SER A 52 3.39 6.49 3.34
N ASN A 53 3.48 5.63 4.36
CA ASN A 53 2.37 5.30 5.24
C ASN A 53 1.91 6.53 6.06
N LEU A 54 2.84 7.33 6.59
CA LEU A 54 2.51 8.59 7.26
C LEU A 54 1.81 9.57 6.32
N LEU A 55 2.30 9.69 5.08
CA LEU A 55 1.69 10.56 4.08
C LEU A 55 0.27 10.09 3.74
N SER A 56 0.06 8.79 3.50
CA SER A 56 -1.28 8.25 3.23
C SER A 56 -2.23 8.47 4.41
N ILE A 57 -1.79 8.26 5.65
CA ILE A 57 -2.60 8.52 6.86
C ILE A 57 -2.94 10.01 6.97
N LEU A 58 -2.01 10.90 6.67
CA LEU A 58 -2.23 12.34 6.71
C LEU A 58 -3.25 12.77 5.63
N ILE A 59 -3.12 12.25 4.41
CA ILE A 59 -4.07 12.53 3.32
C ILE A 59 -5.47 12.03 3.68
N LEU A 60 -5.58 10.82 4.23
CA LEU A 60 -6.87 10.25 4.67
C LEU A 60 -7.47 11.02 5.84
N GLY A 61 -6.65 11.36 6.85
CA GLY A 61 -7.10 12.07 8.06
C GLY A 61 -7.50 13.53 7.82
N THR A 62 -6.98 14.15 6.77
CA THR A 62 -7.36 15.51 6.34
C THR A 62 -8.52 15.52 5.34
N GLY A 63 -8.95 14.34 4.86
CA GLY A 63 -9.98 14.23 3.84
C GLY A 63 -9.56 14.81 2.48
N LEU A 64 -8.26 14.98 2.22
CA LEU A 64 -7.71 15.57 0.99
C LEU A 64 -7.86 14.65 -0.25
N GLU A 65 -8.44 13.46 -0.07
CA GLU A 65 -8.75 12.50 -1.13
C GLU A 65 -9.54 13.12 -2.31
N HIS A 66 -10.40 14.11 -2.03
CA HIS A 66 -11.21 14.79 -3.05
C HIS A 66 -10.38 15.57 -4.08
N ILE A 67 -9.16 16.01 -3.74
CA ILE A 67 -8.27 16.69 -4.70
C ILE A 67 -7.78 15.70 -5.77
N PHE A 68 -7.56 14.44 -5.39
CA PHE A 68 -7.17 13.39 -6.32
C PHE A 68 -8.38 12.78 -7.07
N ALA A 69 -9.58 12.88 -6.50
CA ALA A 69 -10.83 12.33 -7.05
C ALA A 69 -11.62 13.28 -7.98
N SER A 70 -11.06 14.41 -8.40
CA SER A 70 -11.80 15.36 -9.26
C SER A 70 -12.21 14.73 -10.60
N HIS A 71 -13.52 14.73 -10.82
CA HIS A 71 -14.29 13.67 -11.47
C HIS A 71 -14.27 13.65 -13.01
N LYS A 72 -13.46 14.50 -13.66
CA LYS A 72 -13.74 14.82 -15.07
C LYS A 72 -12.94 14.00 -16.09
N TYR A 73 -11.66 13.71 -15.89
CA TYR A 73 -10.83 13.03 -16.90
C TYR A 73 -9.53 12.46 -16.32
N ARG A 74 -9.56 11.38 -15.51
CA ARG A 74 -8.29 10.84 -14.99
C ARG A 74 -8.24 9.31 -14.94
N THR A 75 -7.35 8.77 -15.76
CA THR A 75 -6.88 7.38 -15.80
C THR A 75 -6.20 6.91 -14.51
N ILE A 76 -5.86 7.84 -13.60
CA ILE A 76 -5.14 7.55 -12.36
C ILE A 76 -6.03 7.95 -11.18
N THR A 77 -6.66 6.95 -10.55
CA THR A 77 -7.41 7.12 -9.30
C THR A 77 -6.49 6.89 -8.08
N TRP A 78 -6.91 7.37 -6.92
CA TRP A 78 -6.20 7.14 -5.66
C TRP A 78 -6.01 5.64 -5.39
N SER A 79 -7.03 4.83 -5.69
CA SER A 79 -6.97 3.37 -5.57
C SER A 79 -5.88 2.76 -6.44
N LEU A 80 -5.69 3.23 -7.68
CA LEU A 80 -4.58 2.77 -8.54
C LEU A 80 -3.20 3.12 -7.95
N PHE A 81 -3.06 4.32 -7.40
CA PHE A 81 -1.81 4.76 -6.77
C PHE A 81 -1.45 3.86 -5.57
N GLU A 82 -2.43 3.56 -4.71
CA GLU A 82 -2.26 2.66 -3.56
C GLU A 82 -1.98 1.22 -3.98
N VAL A 83 -2.53 0.73 -5.09
CA VAL A 83 -2.18 -0.57 -5.69
C VAL A 83 -0.71 -0.61 -6.08
N LEU A 84 -0.24 0.40 -6.84
CA LEU A 84 1.14 0.45 -7.32
C LEU A 84 2.14 0.54 -6.17
N ILE A 85 1.84 1.37 -5.17
CA ILE A 85 2.68 1.51 -3.98
C ILE A 85 2.71 0.20 -3.16
N SER A 86 1.55 -0.43 -2.97
CA SER A 86 1.49 -1.69 -2.21
C SER A 86 2.26 -2.81 -2.90
N LEU A 87 2.18 -2.89 -4.23
CA LEU A 87 2.95 -3.85 -5.02
C LEU A 87 4.45 -3.58 -4.93
N LEU A 88 4.86 -2.31 -5.07
CA LEU A 88 6.27 -1.91 -4.96
C LEU A 88 6.85 -2.32 -3.60
N TYR A 89 6.16 -2.01 -2.50
CA TYR A 89 6.62 -2.39 -1.16
C TYR A 89 6.58 -3.90 -0.93
N ALA A 90 5.59 -4.63 -1.46
CA ALA A 90 5.60 -6.08 -1.39
C ALA A 90 6.88 -6.66 -2.03
N ILE A 91 7.28 -6.17 -3.20
CA ILE A 91 8.52 -6.61 -3.86
C ILE A 91 9.76 -6.24 -3.02
N LEU A 92 9.82 -5.01 -2.51
CA LEU A 92 10.97 -4.57 -1.70
C LEU A 92 11.10 -5.34 -0.37
N TYR A 93 9.98 -5.64 0.29
CA TYR A 93 9.99 -6.48 1.49
C TYR A 93 10.34 -7.94 1.16
N PHE A 94 9.92 -8.47 0.01
CA PHE A 94 10.35 -9.79 -0.45
C PHE A 94 11.87 -9.87 -0.61
N ILE A 95 12.48 -8.88 -1.25
CA ILE A 95 13.95 -8.77 -1.37
C ILE A 95 14.59 -8.66 0.03
N SER A 96 14.00 -7.85 0.92
CA SER A 96 14.48 -7.66 2.28
C SER A 96 14.49 -8.95 3.11
N ILE A 97 13.49 -9.83 2.93
CA ILE A 97 13.45 -11.16 3.56
C ILE A 97 14.69 -11.96 3.15
N TRP A 98 15.02 -11.96 1.85
CA TRP A 98 16.18 -12.70 1.35
C TRP A 98 17.49 -12.20 1.94
N ILE A 99 17.64 -10.87 2.06
CA ILE A 99 18.80 -10.23 2.70
C ILE A 99 18.87 -10.59 4.18
N CYS A 100 17.75 -10.61 4.92
CA CYS A 100 17.74 -11.02 6.32
C CYS A 100 18.18 -12.47 6.51
N VAL A 101 17.71 -13.39 5.66
CA VAL A 101 18.08 -14.82 5.72
C VAL A 101 19.57 -15.01 5.48
N HIS A 102 20.16 -14.31 4.50
CA HIS A 102 21.60 -14.39 4.24
C HIS A 102 22.43 -13.63 5.27
N GLY A 103 21.91 -12.51 5.77
CA GLY A 103 22.55 -11.68 6.79
C GLY A 103 22.70 -12.37 8.14
N ALA A 104 21.78 -13.28 8.48
CA ALA A 104 21.86 -14.08 9.70
C ALA A 104 23.17 -14.90 9.79
N ASN A 105 23.76 -15.33 8.66
CA ASN A 105 24.99 -16.11 8.64
C ASN A 105 26.24 -15.32 9.08
N TYR A 106 26.16 -13.99 9.23
CA TYR A 106 27.28 -13.11 9.56
C TYR A 106 27.40 -12.75 11.04
N GLY A 107 26.65 -13.41 11.93
CA GLY A 107 26.90 -13.38 13.39
C GLY A 107 25.87 -12.65 14.25
N SER A 108 24.90 -11.93 13.65
CA SER A 108 23.77 -11.31 14.37
C SER A 108 22.45 -12.03 14.06
N THR A 109 22.46 -13.37 14.21
CA THR A 109 21.38 -14.29 13.82
C THR A 109 20.01 -13.91 14.42
N THR A 110 19.99 -13.49 15.69
CA THR A 110 18.75 -13.14 16.39
C THR A 110 18.12 -11.86 15.87
N ALA A 111 18.89 -10.77 15.72
CA ALA A 111 18.39 -9.50 15.21
C ALA A 111 17.89 -9.61 13.77
N PHE A 112 18.65 -10.28 12.89
CA PHE A 112 18.24 -10.51 11.50
C PHE A 112 17.11 -11.52 11.35
N GLY A 113 17.02 -12.51 12.25
CA GLY A 113 15.88 -13.43 12.31
C GLY A 113 14.58 -12.70 12.66
N VAL A 114 14.62 -11.84 13.68
CA VAL A 114 13.47 -11.00 14.09
C VAL A 114 13.11 -9.99 13.00
N ALA A 115 14.09 -9.31 12.41
CA ALA A 115 13.86 -8.39 11.30
C ALA A 115 13.26 -9.12 10.08
N GLY A 116 13.78 -10.30 9.74
CA GLY A 116 13.24 -11.15 8.68
C GLY A 116 11.78 -11.53 8.93
N PHE A 117 11.43 -11.91 10.15
CA PHE A 117 10.05 -12.21 10.54
C PHE A 117 9.12 -10.99 10.34
N PHE A 118 9.52 -9.79 10.77
CA PHE A 118 8.72 -8.59 10.54
C PHE A 118 8.67 -8.18 9.06
N CYS A 119 9.72 -8.42 8.28
CA CYS A 119 9.69 -8.26 6.82
C CYS A 119 8.67 -9.20 6.17
N VAL A 120 8.56 -10.45 6.64
CA VAL A 120 7.52 -11.41 6.18
C VAL A 120 6.11 -10.90 6.51
N ILE A 121 5.90 -10.41 7.73
CA ILE A 121 4.60 -9.82 8.12
C ILE A 121 4.27 -8.64 7.19
N ASN A 122 5.19 -7.69 7.02
CA ASN A 122 4.98 -6.54 6.13
C ASN A 122 4.68 -6.98 4.69
N PHE A 123 5.40 -7.96 4.17
CA PHE A 123 5.15 -8.53 2.84
C PHE A 123 3.68 -8.96 2.69
N PHE A 124 3.17 -9.79 3.61
CA PHE A 124 1.80 -10.27 3.54
C PHE A 124 0.76 -9.15 3.74
N VAL A 125 1.03 -8.19 4.63
CA VAL A 125 0.12 -7.06 4.84
C VAL A 125 0.07 -6.15 3.60
N TYR A 126 1.20 -5.89 2.94
CA TYR A 126 1.22 -5.15 1.66
C TYR A 126 0.54 -5.91 0.53
N LEU A 127 0.68 -7.25 0.48
CA LEU A 127 -0.03 -8.10 -0.48
C LEU A 127 -1.54 -8.07 -0.26
N TYR A 128 -1.98 -8.13 1.00
CA TYR A 128 -3.38 -7.98 1.36
C TYR A 128 -3.90 -6.58 1.00
N ASN A 129 -3.13 -5.54 1.27
CA ASN A 129 -3.47 -4.16 0.91
C ASN A 129 -3.62 -3.99 -0.61
N PHE A 130 -2.71 -4.58 -1.39
CA PHE A 130 -2.80 -4.64 -2.85
C PHE A 130 -4.11 -5.28 -3.31
N PHE A 131 -4.50 -6.43 -2.75
CA PHE A 131 -5.76 -7.08 -3.10
C PHE A 131 -7.00 -6.29 -2.71
N LEU A 132 -6.96 -5.54 -1.60
CA LEU A 132 -8.07 -4.66 -1.23
C LEU A 132 -8.21 -3.51 -2.23
N TYR A 133 -7.13 -2.78 -2.51
CA TYR A 133 -7.20 -1.62 -3.38
C TYR A 133 -7.44 -1.98 -4.85
N ILE A 134 -6.98 -3.15 -5.33
CA ILE A 134 -7.31 -3.59 -6.70
C ILE A 134 -8.80 -3.93 -6.83
N GLN A 135 -9.44 -4.49 -5.79
CA GLN A 135 -10.88 -4.72 -5.78
C GLN A 135 -11.67 -3.41 -5.80
N ILE A 136 -11.24 -2.43 -5.00
CA ILE A 136 -11.84 -1.09 -4.99
C ILE A 136 -11.69 -0.44 -6.37
N TRP A 137 -10.48 -0.47 -6.94
CA TRP A 137 -10.20 0.06 -8.27
C TRP A 137 -11.04 -0.61 -9.37
N MET A 138 -11.19 -1.94 -9.35
CA MET A 138 -12.05 -2.65 -10.30
C MET A 138 -13.52 -2.23 -10.18
N ARG A 139 -14.01 -1.94 -8.97
CA ARG A 139 -15.38 -1.42 -8.76
C ARG A 139 -15.52 0.01 -9.30
N GLU A 140 -14.54 0.87 -9.04
CA GLU A 140 -14.49 2.23 -9.60
C GLU A 140 -14.54 2.22 -11.13
N MET A 141 -13.77 1.33 -11.77
CA MET A 141 -13.74 1.20 -13.23
C MET A 141 -15.06 0.69 -13.81
N ARG A 142 -15.77 -0.21 -13.10
CA ARG A 142 -17.12 -0.65 -13.52
C ARG A 142 -18.12 0.49 -13.48
N VAL A 143 -18.18 1.24 -12.39
CA VAL A 143 -19.09 2.39 -12.24
C VAL A 143 -18.78 3.47 -13.28
N ALA A 144 -17.50 3.74 -13.55
CA ALA A 144 -17.10 4.68 -14.58
C ALA A 144 -17.55 4.25 -15.99
N ASN A 145 -17.45 2.96 -16.32
CA ASN A 145 -17.91 2.42 -17.60
C ASN A 145 -19.43 2.45 -17.77
N GLU A 146 -20.18 2.19 -16.69
CA GLU A 146 -21.65 2.30 -16.67
C GLU A 146 -22.13 3.75 -16.86
N GLN A 147 -21.39 4.74 -16.35
CA GLN A 147 -21.70 6.17 -16.56
C GLN A 147 -21.35 6.68 -17.96
N MET A 148 -20.39 6.06 -18.65
CA MET A 148 -19.98 6.40 -20.03
C MET A 148 -20.84 5.72 -21.10
N THR A 149 -21.77 4.85 -20.71
CA THR A 149 -22.85 4.39 -21.57
C THR A 149 -24.08 5.26 -21.28
N PRO A 150 -24.19 6.48 -21.84
CA PRO A 150 -25.50 7.08 -21.94
C PRO A 150 -26.32 6.09 -22.76
N THR A 151 -27.42 5.63 -22.19
CA THR A 151 -28.59 5.05 -22.87
C THR A 151 -28.64 5.45 -24.36
N PHE A 152 -27.98 4.67 -25.22
CA PHE A 152 -28.25 4.61 -26.65
C PHE A 152 -29.51 3.77 -26.92
N GLU A 153 -30.24 3.38 -25.88
CA GLU A 153 -31.57 2.76 -26.00
C GLU A 153 -32.71 3.76 -26.28
N ASN A 154 -32.47 5.08 -26.23
CA ASN A 154 -33.54 6.08 -26.45
C ASN A 154 -33.27 7.08 -27.59
N ALA A 155 -32.30 6.83 -28.46
CA ALA A 155 -32.01 7.73 -29.58
C ALA A 155 -32.07 7.03 -30.94
N VAL A 156 -33.22 7.21 -31.61
CA VAL A 156 -33.43 7.28 -33.08
C VAL A 156 -33.54 5.91 -33.81
N SER A 157 -34.48 5.59 -34.71
CA SER A 157 -35.72 6.20 -35.22
C SER A 157 -36.36 5.30 -36.30
N TYR A 158 -37.62 5.61 -36.66
CA TYR A 158 -38.38 5.29 -37.89
C TYR A 158 -38.70 3.81 -38.21
N GLY A 159 -39.94 3.43 -37.91
CA GLY A 159 -40.59 2.25 -38.46
C GLY A 159 -42.11 2.33 -38.32
N ALA A 160 -42.73 3.35 -38.92
CA ALA A 160 -44.09 3.17 -39.44
C ALA A 160 -44.05 2.04 -40.49
N PRO A 161 -44.92 1.05 -40.36
CA PRO A 161 -46.19 1.06 -41.09
C PRO A 161 -47.43 0.84 -40.22
#